data_AF-A0A382HX21-F1
#
_entry.id   AF-A0A382HX21-F1
#
_cell.length_a   1.000
_cell.length_b   1.000
_cell.length_c   1.000
_cell.angle_alpha   90.00
_cell.angle_beta   90.00
_cell.angle_gamma   90.00
#
_symmetry.space_group_name_H-M   'P 1'
#
loop_
_entity.id
_entity.type
_entity.pdbx_description
1 polymer ?
#
loop_
_entity_poly.entity_id
_entity_poly.type
_entity_poly.pdbx_seq_one_letter_code
_entity_poly.pdbx_strand_id
1 'polypeptide(L)' 'MPGRLLIPVFLYLALACRTVFGWAGGGCFLPETSILLSDGSSIPISEVQPGMRLFAFDERGRIVETVVRETYRREV' A
#
# COMPACT_ATOMS: atom_id res chain seq x y z
N MET A 1 48.04 11.31 7.45
CA MET A 1 47.21 11.05 6.25
C MET A 1 45.90 10.35 6.65
N PRO A 2 44.91 11.04 7.25
CA PRO A 2 43.65 10.40 7.72
C PRO A 2 42.48 10.46 6.72
N GLY A 3 42.64 11.16 5.57
CA GLY A 3 41.54 11.42 4.63
C GLY A 3 41.21 10.30 3.63
N ARG A 4 42.05 9.26 3.50
CA ARG A 4 41.85 8.17 2.50
C ARG A 4 40.92 7.05 2.97
N LEU A 5 40.66 6.93 4.28
CA LEU A 5 39.78 5.89 4.83
C LEU A 5 38.33 6.33 5.04
N LEU A 6 38.07 7.65 5.05
CA LEU A 6 36.73 8.20 5.26
C LEU A 6 35.84 8.06 4.02
N ILE A 7 36.43 8.16 2.83
CA ILE A 7 35.74 8.05 1.55
C ILE A 7 35.09 6.67 1.35
N PRO A 8 35.80 5.53 1.52
CA PRO A 8 35.18 4.20 1.34
C PRO A 8 34.13 3.90 2.42
N VAL A 9 34.31 4.38 3.66
CA VAL A 9 33.33 4.21 4.75
C VAL A 9 32.05 4.99 4.45
N PHE A 10 32.17 6.23 3.97
CA PHE A 10 31.03 7.04 3.57
C PHE A 10 30.29 6.43 2.36
N LEU A 11 31.03 5.93 1.37
CA LEU A 11 30.46 5.21 0.22
C LEU A 11 29.72 3.94 0.66
N TYR A 12 30.29 3.18 1.59
CA TYR A 12 29.67 1.96 2.11
C TYR A 12 28.38 2.27 2.89
N LEU A 13 28.39 3.32 3.72
CA LEU A 13 27.18 3.78 4.43
C LEU A 13 26.09 4.27 3.48
N ALA A 14 26.46 5.04 2.46
CA ALA A 14 25.51 5.54 1.46
C ALA A 14 24.91 4.39 0.62
N LEU A 15 25.71 3.38 0.28
CA LEU A 15 25.25 2.20 -0.47
C LEU A 15 24.30 1.34 0.39
N ALA A 16 24.63 1.14 1.67
CA ALA A 16 23.79 0.41 2.62
C ALA A 16 22.45 1.12 2.90
N CYS A 17 22.40 2.46 2.80
CA CYS A 17 21.17 3.22 3.02
C CYS A 17 20.11 2.99 1.90
N ARG A 18 20.52 2.55 0.70
CA ARG A 18 19.59 2.29 -0.42
C ARG A 18 18.70 1.07 -0.23
N THR A 19 19.07 0.11 0.63
CA THR A 19 18.30 -1.12 0.85
C THR A 19 17.29 -1.01 1.99
N VAL A 20 17.26 0.12 2.72
CA VAL A 20 16.42 0.31 3.92
C VAL A 20 15.15 1.12 3.61
N PHE A 21 15.03 1.72 2.43
CA PHE A 21 13.78 2.34 1.96
C PHE A 21 12.82 1.28 1.41
N GLY A 22 12.36 0.39 2.28
CA GLY A 22 11.13 -0.37 2.04
C GLY A 22 9.95 0.60 2.11
N TRP A 23 9.19 0.77 1.02
CA TRP A 23 7.93 1.49 1.04
C TRP A 23 6.93 0.69 1.87
N ALA A 24 6.91 0.94 3.17
CA ALA A 24 5.92 0.41 4.09
C ALA A 24 4.61 1.18 3.89
N GLY A 25 3.88 0.85 2.82
CA GLY A 25 2.60 1.45 2.50
C GLY A 25 1.77 0.49 1.67
N GLY A 26 1.14 -0.48 2.33
CA GLY A 26 0.06 -1.32 1.81
C GLY A 26 0.35 -2.00 0.46
N GLY A 27 0.81 -3.25 0.49
CA GLY A 27 0.87 -4.05 -0.73
C GLY A 27 -0.50 -4.14 -1.43
N CYS A 28 -0.49 -4.48 -2.73
CA CYS A 28 -1.73 -4.74 -3.45
C CYS A 28 -2.43 -5.99 -2.86
N PHE A 29 -3.76 -5.95 -2.82
CA PHE A 29 -4.55 -7.15 -2.54
C PHE A 29 -4.50 -8.14 -3.71
N LEU A 30 -4.70 -9.42 -3.39
CA LEU A 30 -4.93 -10.45 -4.41
C LEU A 30 -6.30 -10.23 -5.07
N PRO A 31 -6.47 -10.53 -6.38
CA PRO A 31 -7.68 -10.20 -7.12
C PRO A 31 -8.96 -10.82 -6.55
N GLU A 32 -8.87 -12.00 -5.94
CA GLU A 32 -9.96 -12.74 -5.29
C GLU A 32 -10.31 -12.27 -3.87
N THR A 33 -9.61 -11.26 -3.33
CA THR A 33 -9.88 -10.72 -1.99
C THR A 33 -11.31 -10.19 -1.92
N SER A 34 -12.11 -10.71 -1.00
CA SER A 34 -13.53 -10.32 -0.85
C SER A 34 -13.67 -8.93 -0.20
N ILE A 35 -14.53 -8.09 -0.75
CA ILE A 35 -14.84 -6.73 -0.29
C ILE A 35 -16.33 -6.61 0.00
N LEU A 36 -16.67 -6.11 1.19
CA LEU A 36 -18.05 -5.93 1.65
C LEU A 36 -18.64 -4.61 1.12
N LEU A 37 -19.68 -4.71 0.31
CA LEU A 37 -20.45 -3.58 -0.21
C LEU A 37 -21.41 -3.04 0.85
N SER A 38 -21.89 -1.81 0.66
CA SER A 38 -22.79 -1.14 1.60
C SER A 38 -24.17 -1.78 1.70
N ASP A 39 -24.56 -2.56 0.70
CA ASP A 39 -25.81 -3.33 0.66
C ASP A 39 -25.71 -4.69 1.39
N GLY A 40 -24.53 -5.00 1.94
CA GLY A 40 -24.25 -6.25 2.65
C GLY A 40 -23.82 -7.41 1.75
N SER A 41 -23.80 -7.22 0.42
CA SER A 41 -23.23 -8.20 -0.51
C SER A 41 -21.69 -8.10 -0.52
N SER A 42 -21.02 -9.10 -1.10
CA SER A 42 -19.56 -9.08 -1.24
C SER A 42 -19.14 -9.50 -2.63
N ILE A 43 -18.12 -8.81 -3.15
CA ILE A 43 -17.53 -9.05 -4.48
C ILE A 43 -16.01 -9.16 -4.35
N PRO A 44 -15.30 -9.82 -5.28
CA PRO A 44 -13.85 -9.79 -5.30
C PRO A 44 -13.32 -8.37 -5.62
N ILE A 45 -12.17 -7.99 -5.06
CA ILE A 45 -11.58 -6.65 -5.25
C ILE A 45 -11.28 -6.36 -6.72
N SER A 46 -11.05 -7.39 -7.55
CA SER A 46 -10.87 -7.25 -8.98
C SER A 46 -12.09 -6.70 -9.73
N GLU A 47 -13.29 -6.80 -9.14
CA GLU A 47 -14.56 -6.33 -9.71
C GLU A 47 -15.01 -4.97 -9.13
N VAL A 48 -14.33 -4.47 -8.09
CA VAL A 48 -14.62 -3.17 -7.50
C VAL A 48 -14.34 -2.06 -8.53
N GLN A 49 -15.27 -1.11 -8.62
CA GLN A 49 -15.21 0.01 -9.57
C GLN A 49 -15.45 1.34 -8.87
N PRO A 50 -14.91 2.45 -9.41
CA PRO A 50 -15.25 3.80 -8.96
C PRO A 50 -16.76 4.04 -8.91
N GLY A 51 -17.22 4.72 -7.86
CA GLY A 51 -18.64 5.00 -7.61
C GLY A 51 -19.38 3.96 -6.78
N MET A 52 -18.83 2.76 -6.60
CA MET A 52 -19.42 1.75 -5.72
C MET A 52 -19.38 2.19 -4.25
N ARG A 53 -20.43 1.85 -3.50
CA ARG A 53 -20.53 2.09 -2.06
C ARG A 53 -20.12 0.83 -1.29
N LEU A 54 -19.22 1.00 -0.33
CA LEU A 54 -18.68 -0.09 0.47
C LEU A 54 -18.47 0.32 1.92
N PHE A 55 -18.18 -0.65 2.78
CA PHE A 55 -17.82 -0.38 4.16
C PHE A 55 -16.31 -0.24 4.33
N ALA A 56 -15.90 0.76 5.11
CA ALA A 56 -14.52 0.99 5.53
C ALA A 56 -14.45 1.24 7.04
N PHE A 57 -13.24 1.26 7.58
CA PHE A 57 -13.01 1.68 8.96
C PHE A 57 -12.50 3.12 9.01
N ASP A 58 -13.09 3.94 9.87
CA ASP A 58 -12.56 5.28 10.18
C ASP A 58 -11.37 5.22 11.15
N GLU A 59 -10.78 6.37 11.46
CA GLU A 59 -9.64 6.49 12.39
C GLU A 59 -9.95 6.00 13.82
N ARG A 60 -11.23 5.84 14.17
CA ARG A 60 -11.68 5.34 15.46
C ARG A 60 -12.05 3.85 15.42
N GLY A 61 -11.81 3.18 14.28
CA GLY A 61 -12.15 1.78 14.07
C GLY A 61 -13.65 1.53 13.91
N ARG A 62 -14.45 2.54 13.60
CA ARG A 62 -15.89 2.38 13.34
C ARG A 62 -16.12 2.03 11.88
N ILE A 63 -17.08 1.14 11.64
CA ILE A 63 -17.53 0.84 10.28
C ILE A 63 -18.32 2.04 9.75
N VAL A 64 -17.90 2.55 8.60
CA VAL A 64 -18.53 3.67 7.90
C VAL A 64 -18.79 3.30 6.44
N GLU A 65 -19.90 3.77 5.88
CA GLU A 65 -20.13 3.70 4.44
C GLU A 65 -19.25 4.73 3.72
N THR A 66 -18.62 4.33 2.62
CA THR A 66 -17.82 5.21 1.76
C THR A 66 -17.99 4.85 0.29
N VAL A 67 -17.44 5.68 -0.60
CA VAL A 67 -17.51 5.52 -2.05
C VAL A 67 -16.09 5.32 -2.61
N VAL A 68 -15.95 4.32 -3.47
CA VAL A 68 -14.71 4.06 -4.22
C VAL A 68 -14.45 5.23 -5.16
N ARG A 69 -13.29 5.87 -5.03
CA ARG A 69 -12.91 6.99 -5.90
C ARG A 69 -12.12 6.55 -7.11
N GLU A 70 -11.19 5.64 -6.92
CA GLU A 70 -10.26 5.18 -7.93
C GLU A 70 -9.86 3.73 -7.64
N THR A 71 -9.45 3.01 -8.68
CA THR A 71 -8.95 1.64 -8.56
C THR A 71 -7.61 1.54 -9.27
N TYR A 72 -6.67 0.81 -8.65
CA TYR A 72 -5.34 0.58 -9.19
C TYR A 72 -5.14 -0.91 -9.42
N ARG A 73 -4.59 -1.28 -10.58
CA ARG A 73 -4.25 -2.65 -10.93
C ARG A 73 -2.77 -2.75 -11.24
N ARG A 74 -2.13 -3.76 -10.68
CA ARG A 74 -0.76 -4.13 -11.02
C ARG A 74 -0.79 -5.51 -11.68
N GLU A 75 -0.31 -5.58 -12.90
CA GLU A 75 -0.02 -6.86 -13.55
C GLU A 75 1.25 -7.44 -12.90
N VAL A 76 1.19 -8.72 -12.55
CA VAL A 76 2.29 -9.48 -11.95
C VAL A 76 2.75 -10.53 -12.94
#